data_AF-A0A0U1KN04-F1
#
_entry.id   AF-A0A0U1KN04-F1
#
_cell.length_a   1.000
_cell.length_b   1.000
_cell.length_c   1.000
_cell.angle_alpha   90.00
_cell.angle_beta   90.00
_cell.angle_gamma   90.00
#
_symmetry.space_group_name_H-M   'P 1'
#
loop_
_entity.id
_entity.type
_entity.pdbx_description
1 polymer ?
#
loop_
_entity_poly.entity_id
_entity_poly.type
_entity_poly.pdbx_seq_one_letter_code
_entity_poly.pdbx_strand_id
1 'polypeptide(L)'
;MGYIDRNKYAVDDLNKLINYKTKRGISLRWQSRAYSYLNAFRRGAGLSPIPFPNHLIEVDVSIKDSNERISKDLRITPKMVEKLNLQTLRLDAEQHRKRRYTANKGQSSRKGYIINCRHHSLQQRAVIQTLLEKGITKTAIAKQLGISRKHVHYLLNKGKEGTKS
;
A
#
# COMPACT_ATOMS: atom_id res chain seq x y z
N MET A 1 14.11 -4.60 8.13
CA MET A 1 15.01 -3.97 7.14
C MET A 1 15.62 -2.75 7.79
N GLY A 2 16.93 -2.78 8.04
CA GLY A 2 17.63 -1.68 8.73
C GLY A 2 17.70 -0.42 7.88
N TYR A 3 18.05 0.71 8.52
CA TYR A 3 18.25 1.98 7.83
C TYR A 3 19.34 1.90 6.75
N ILE A 4 20.42 1.16 7.02
CA ILE A 4 21.54 0.95 6.08
C ILE A 4 21.07 0.19 4.83
N ASP A 5 20.32 -0.91 5.00
CA ASP A 5 19.83 -1.69 3.86
C ASP A 5 18.88 -0.86 2.99
N ARG A 6 17.95 -0.12 3.61
CA ARG A 6 17.08 0.82 2.88
C ARG A 6 17.89 1.78 2.02
N ASN A 7 18.97 2.32 2.57
CA ASN A 7 19.81 3.26 1.85
C ASN A 7 20.53 2.59 0.67
N LYS A 8 20.99 1.33 0.81
CA LYS A 8 21.57 0.56 -0.31
C LYS A 8 20.57 0.37 -1.46
N TYR A 9 19.34 -0.04 -1.17
CA TYR A 9 18.32 -0.20 -2.22
C TYR A 9 17.90 1.15 -2.83
N ALA A 10 17.89 2.23 -2.05
CA ALA A 10 17.63 3.58 -2.58
C ALA A 10 18.74 4.03 -3.54
N VAL A 11 20.01 3.70 -3.25
CA VAL A 11 21.15 3.95 -4.16
C VAL A 11 20.94 3.22 -5.49
N ASP A 12 20.59 1.92 -5.45
CA ASP A 12 20.33 1.14 -6.67
C ASP A 12 19.17 1.70 -7.49
N ASP A 13 18.07 2.08 -6.83
CA ASP A 13 16.93 2.69 -7.49
C ASP A 13 17.28 4.03 -8.15
N LEU A 14 18.07 4.86 -7.47
CA LEU A 14 18.54 6.14 -8.02
C LEU A 14 19.45 5.94 -9.23
N ASN A 15 20.36 4.96 -9.19
CA ASN A 15 21.21 4.64 -10.33
C ASN A 15 20.37 4.22 -11.55
N LYS A 16 19.37 3.36 -11.37
CA LYS A 16 18.44 2.97 -12.45
C LYS A 16 17.69 4.20 -13.01
N LEU A 17 17.21 5.07 -12.13
CA LEU A 17 16.44 6.25 -12.50
C LEU A 17 17.27 7.29 -13.25
N ILE A 18 18.49 7.57 -12.77
CA ILE A 18 19.44 8.47 -13.41
C ILE A 18 19.77 7.96 -14.81
N ASN A 19 20.19 6.70 -14.94
CA ASN A 19 20.49 6.07 -16.22
C ASN A 19 19.31 6.12 -17.20
N TYR A 20 18.09 5.92 -16.70
CA TYR A 20 16.88 5.96 -17.52
C TYR A 20 16.55 7.38 -18.03
N LYS A 21 16.71 8.42 -17.19
CA LYS A 21 16.35 9.80 -17.54
C LYS A 21 17.45 10.53 -18.31
N THR A 22 18.73 10.29 -18.00
CA THR A 22 19.84 10.94 -18.71
C THR A 22 19.87 10.56 -20.19
N LYS A 23 19.60 9.28 -20.53
CA LYS A 23 19.46 8.80 -21.92
C LYS A 23 18.36 9.49 -22.72
N ARG A 24 17.45 10.22 -22.08
CA ARG A 24 16.28 10.87 -22.70
C ARG A 24 16.38 12.39 -22.77
N GLY A 25 17.48 12.98 -22.31
CA GLY A 25 17.62 14.43 -22.18
C GLY A 25 16.81 14.96 -21.00
N ILE A 26 17.48 15.28 -19.89
CA ILE A 26 16.84 15.77 -18.67
C ILE A 26 17.52 17.07 -18.22
N SER A 27 16.76 17.95 -17.59
CA SER A 27 17.27 19.25 -17.14
C SER A 27 18.37 19.12 -16.09
N LEU A 28 19.34 20.04 -16.12
CA LEU A 28 20.44 20.10 -15.15
C LEU A 28 19.93 20.18 -13.71
N ARG A 29 18.85 20.96 -13.48
CA ARG A 29 18.19 21.07 -12.17
C ARG A 29 17.73 19.72 -11.62
N TRP A 30 17.23 18.83 -12.49
CA TRP A 30 16.84 17.49 -12.08
C TRP A 30 18.07 16.64 -11.74
N GLN A 31 19.12 16.71 -12.56
CA GLN A 31 20.37 15.97 -12.34
C GLN A 31 21.02 16.36 -11.01
N SER A 32 21.16 17.66 -10.75
CA SER A 32 21.63 18.21 -9.46
C SER A 32 20.95 17.55 -8.26
N ARG A 33 19.61 17.49 -8.27
CA ARG A 33 18.84 16.87 -7.18
C ARG A 33 19.07 15.36 -7.10
N ALA A 34 19.07 14.67 -8.24
CA ALA A 34 19.24 13.22 -8.28
C ALA A 34 20.62 12.81 -7.74
N TYR A 35 21.69 13.49 -8.15
CA TYR A 35 23.04 13.26 -7.64
C TYR A 35 23.18 13.63 -6.16
N SER A 36 22.50 14.69 -5.71
CA SER A 36 22.51 15.08 -4.30
C SER A 36 21.87 13.99 -3.43
N TYR A 37 20.70 13.47 -3.83
CA TYR A 37 20.06 12.35 -3.13
C TYR A 37 20.93 11.08 -3.19
N LEU A 38 21.54 10.79 -4.34
CA LEU A 38 22.41 9.62 -4.51
C LEU A 38 23.57 9.66 -3.51
N ASN A 39 24.29 10.78 -3.42
CA ASN A 39 25.39 10.93 -2.47
C ASN A 39 24.92 10.93 -1.01
N ALA A 40 23.76 11.51 -0.70
CA ALA A 40 23.18 11.43 0.64
C ALA A 40 22.87 9.97 1.05
N PHE A 41 22.23 9.19 0.17
CA PHE A 41 21.93 7.77 0.43
C PHE A 41 23.20 6.90 0.47
N ARG A 42 24.21 7.18 -0.36
CA ARG A 42 25.51 6.48 -0.29
C ARG A 42 26.19 6.68 1.06
N ARG A 43 26.27 7.93 1.55
CA ARG A 43 26.77 8.22 2.90
C ARG A 43 25.97 7.48 3.98
N GLY A 44 24.64 7.51 3.89
CA GLY A 44 23.76 6.79 4.83
C GLY A 44 23.85 5.26 4.75
N ALA A 45 24.41 4.71 3.66
CA ALA A 45 24.66 3.28 3.49
C ALA A 45 26.10 2.87 3.86
N GLY A 46 26.95 3.81 4.27
CA GLY A 46 28.38 3.58 4.51
C GLY A 46 29.21 3.39 3.22
N LEU A 47 28.71 3.85 2.08
CA LEU A 47 29.39 3.78 0.79
C LEU A 47 30.12 5.09 0.49
N SER A 48 31.28 5.00 -0.17
CA SER A 48 32.03 6.18 -0.61
C SER A 48 31.18 7.04 -1.56
N PRO A 49 31.11 8.36 -1.36
CA PRO A 49 30.37 9.25 -2.26
C PRO A 49 30.97 9.23 -3.66
N ILE A 50 30.14 9.51 -4.66
CA ILE A 50 30.58 9.67 -6.06
C ILE A 50 30.98 11.13 -6.25
N PRO A 51 32.05 11.42 -7.02
CA PRO A 51 32.40 12.79 -7.38
C PRO A 51 31.18 13.52 -7.94
N PHE A 52 30.86 14.68 -7.37
CA PHE A 52 29.73 15.47 -7.86
C PHE A 52 30.14 16.13 -9.19
N PRO A 53 29.35 16.02 -10.26
CA PRO A 53 29.74 16.60 -11.56
C PRO A 53 29.87 18.13 -11.49
N ASN A 54 30.99 18.67 -11.99
CA ASN A 54 31.33 20.11 -11.87
C ASN A 54 30.30 21.08 -12.47
N HIS A 55 29.55 20.64 -13.47
CA HIS A 55 28.53 21.45 -14.14
C HIS A 55 27.17 21.43 -13.40
N LEU A 56 27.06 20.68 -12.30
CA LEU A 56 25.88 20.58 -11.47
C LEU A 56 26.10 21.34 -10.17
N ILE A 57 25.00 21.83 -9.60
CA ILE A 57 24.98 22.49 -8.28
C ILE A 57 24.43 21.49 -7.25
N GLU A 58 25.11 21.32 -6.11
CA GLU A 58 24.59 20.53 -5.00
C GLU A 58 23.33 21.17 -4.42
N VAL A 59 22.36 20.32 -4.07
CA VAL A 59 21.10 20.76 -3.47
C VAL A 59 20.95 20.09 -2.11
N ASP A 60 20.53 20.85 -1.11
CA ASP A 60 20.26 20.31 0.21
C ASP A 60 19.09 19.32 0.16
N VAL A 61 19.36 18.08 0.59
CA VAL A 61 18.45 16.94 0.57
C VAL A 61 18.75 16.01 1.75
N SER A 62 17.73 15.30 2.23
CA SER A 62 17.87 14.43 3.40
C SER A 62 17.51 12.98 3.11
N ILE A 63 18.28 12.03 3.66
CA ILE A 63 17.90 10.61 3.67
C ILE A 63 16.64 10.33 4.51
N LYS A 64 16.27 11.28 5.38
CA LYS A 64 15.04 11.25 6.17
C LYS A 64 13.83 11.76 5.40
N ASP A 65 14.03 12.33 4.21
CA ASP A 65 12.91 12.75 3.37
C ASP A 65 11.98 11.57 3.05
N SER A 66 10.68 11.86 3.02
CA SER A 66 9.69 10.85 2.69
C SER A 66 9.84 10.42 1.22
N ASN A 67 9.50 9.16 0.93
CA ASN A 67 9.53 8.67 -0.44
C ASN A 67 8.65 9.52 -1.36
N GLU A 68 7.54 10.06 -0.87
CA GLU A 68 6.66 10.98 -1.62
C GLU A 68 7.38 12.28 -2.00
N ARG A 69 8.11 12.89 -1.05
CA ARG A 69 8.93 14.07 -1.32
C ARG A 69 9.99 13.76 -2.36
N ILE A 70 10.73 12.67 -2.18
CA ILE A 70 11.78 12.24 -3.11
C ILE A 70 11.20 11.98 -4.51
N SER A 71 10.08 11.25 -4.59
CA SER A 71 9.40 10.96 -5.86
C SER A 71 8.86 12.23 -6.53
N LYS A 72 8.35 13.21 -5.76
CA LYS A 72 7.91 14.51 -6.28
C LYS A 72 9.09 15.33 -6.80
N ASP A 73 10.16 15.44 -6.02
CA ASP A 73 11.37 16.18 -6.38
C ASP A 73 12.03 15.61 -7.64
N LEU A 74 12.06 14.28 -7.75
CA LEU A 74 12.65 13.56 -8.86
C LEU A 74 11.63 13.23 -9.97
N ARG A 75 10.39 13.70 -9.87
CA ARG A 75 9.32 13.46 -10.85
C ARG A 75 9.27 11.98 -11.28
N ILE A 76 9.24 11.09 -10.30
CA ILE A 76 9.12 9.64 -10.49
C ILE A 76 7.64 9.34 -10.70
N THR A 77 7.31 8.63 -11.78
CA THR A 77 5.93 8.25 -12.09
C THR A 77 5.69 6.76 -11.80
N PRO A 78 4.42 6.31 -11.58
CA PRO A 78 4.13 4.89 -11.36
C PRO A 78 4.66 3.99 -12.47
N LYS A 79 4.51 4.42 -13.73
CA LYS A 79 5.04 3.71 -14.90
C LYS A 79 6.56 3.54 -14.86
N MET A 80 7.31 4.52 -14.31
CA MET A 80 8.76 4.39 -14.12
C MET A 80 9.10 3.41 -12.99
N VAL A 81 8.33 3.42 -11.91
CA VAL A 81 8.49 2.48 -10.80
C VAL A 81 8.37 1.04 -11.30
N GLU A 82 7.33 0.75 -12.07
CA GLU A 82 7.09 -0.58 -12.66
C GLU A 82 8.19 -0.95 -13.66
N LYS A 83 8.44 -0.08 -14.65
CA LYS A 83 9.40 -0.34 -15.73
C LYS A 83 10.82 -0.57 -15.22
N LEU A 84 11.24 0.17 -14.18
CA LEU A 84 12.59 0.09 -13.62
C LEU A 84 12.67 -0.84 -12.41
N ASN A 85 11.54 -1.45 -12.01
CA ASN A 85 11.42 -2.25 -10.80
C ASN A 85 12.10 -1.57 -9.59
N LEU A 86 11.72 -0.31 -9.32
CA LEU A 86 12.26 0.45 -8.18
C LEU A 86 11.72 -0.18 -6.89
N GLN A 87 12.55 -0.53 -5.92
CA GLN A 87 12.12 -1.24 -4.69
C GLN A 87 11.77 -0.29 -3.55
N THR A 88 12.59 0.72 -3.33
CA THR A 88 12.52 1.67 -2.22
C THR A 88 11.91 2.99 -2.67
N LEU A 89 12.23 3.48 -3.87
CA LEU A 89 11.67 4.73 -4.42
C LEU A 89 10.32 4.53 -5.11
N ARG A 90 9.41 3.81 -4.45
CA ARG A 90 8.02 3.62 -4.89
C ARG A 90 7.13 4.73 -4.34
N LEU A 91 6.15 5.14 -5.15
CA LEU A 91 5.10 6.10 -4.77
C LEU A 91 4.14 5.58 -3.69
N ASP A 92 4.14 4.28 -3.38
CA ASP A 92 3.15 3.66 -2.49
C ASP A 92 3.64 3.39 -1.06
N ALA A 93 4.71 4.03 -0.60
CA ALA A 93 5.22 3.77 0.74
C ALA A 93 4.23 4.20 1.84
N GLU A 94 3.50 5.28 1.64
CA GLU A 94 2.53 5.79 2.61
C GLU A 94 1.20 5.02 2.53
N GLN A 95 0.73 4.68 1.32
CA GLN A 95 -0.51 3.91 1.14
C GLN A 95 -0.36 2.46 1.62
N HIS A 96 0.80 1.82 1.40
CA HIS A 96 1.07 0.49 1.98
C HIS A 96 1.37 0.52 3.48
N ARG A 97 1.99 1.58 4.03
CA ARG A 97 2.12 1.74 5.49
C ARG A 97 0.77 1.98 6.14
N LYS A 98 -0.07 2.86 5.59
CA LYS A 98 -1.44 3.08 6.07
C LYS A 98 -2.27 1.81 5.96
N ARG A 99 -2.21 1.06 4.83
CA ARG A 99 -2.87 -0.25 4.67
C ARG A 99 -2.34 -1.30 5.67
N ARG A 100 -1.03 -1.38 5.92
CA ARG A 100 -0.45 -2.29 6.91
C ARG A 100 -0.80 -1.88 8.34
N TYR A 101 -0.84 -0.59 8.64
CA TYR A 101 -1.22 -0.07 9.95
C TYR A 101 -2.71 -0.28 10.24
N THR A 102 -3.60 -0.05 9.27
CA THR A 102 -5.04 -0.34 9.40
C THR A 102 -5.31 -1.84 9.44
N ALA A 103 -4.57 -2.66 8.68
CA ALA A 103 -4.64 -4.12 8.77
C ALA A 103 -4.15 -4.64 10.13
N ASN A 104 -3.04 -4.11 10.66
CA ASN A 104 -2.45 -4.55 11.92
C ASN A 104 -3.16 -4.01 13.18
N LYS A 105 -3.92 -2.91 13.08
CA LYS A 105 -4.77 -2.39 14.17
C LYS A 105 -6.22 -2.88 14.12
N GLY A 106 -6.58 -3.75 13.17
CA GLY A 106 -7.97 -4.20 12.98
C GLY A 106 -8.96 -3.09 12.58
N GLN A 107 -8.49 -1.86 12.38
CA GLN A 107 -9.32 -0.74 11.98
C GLN A 107 -9.50 -0.75 10.46
N SER A 108 -10.37 -1.65 10.00
CA SER A 108 -10.97 -1.51 8.67
C SER A 108 -11.59 -0.11 8.56
N SER A 109 -11.30 0.60 7.46
CA SER A 109 -11.98 1.88 7.19
C SER A 109 -13.49 1.67 7.32
N ARG A 110 -14.28 2.67 7.77
CA ARG A 110 -15.74 2.50 7.94
C ARG A 110 -16.40 1.86 6.72
N LYS A 111 -15.93 2.19 5.52
CA LYS A 111 -16.34 1.56 4.24
C LYS A 111 -15.95 0.08 4.16
N GLY A 112 -14.71 -0.28 4.51
CA GLY A 112 -14.25 -1.68 4.59
C GLY A 112 -14.95 -2.49 5.68
N TYR A 113 -15.21 -1.90 6.86
CA TYR A 113 -16.00 -2.51 7.92
C TYR A 113 -17.42 -2.84 7.45
N ILE A 114 -18.08 -1.90 6.77
CA ILE A 114 -19.42 -2.10 6.20
C ILE A 114 -19.40 -3.20 5.14
N ILE A 115 -18.40 -3.22 4.25
CA ILE A 115 -18.24 -4.27 3.24
C ILE A 115 -18.04 -5.63 3.90
N ASN A 116 -17.17 -5.73 4.91
CA ASN A 116 -16.92 -6.98 5.64
C ASN A 116 -18.15 -7.45 6.42
N CYS A 117 -18.86 -6.54 7.10
CA CYS A 117 -20.12 -6.86 7.78
C CYS A 117 -21.18 -7.35 6.78
N ARG A 118 -21.26 -6.71 5.60
CA ARG A 118 -22.16 -7.14 4.53
C ARG A 118 -21.79 -8.54 4.03
N HIS A 119 -20.52 -8.78 3.73
CA HIS A 119 -20.03 -10.08 3.27
C HIS A 119 -20.27 -11.20 4.30
N HIS A 120 -19.94 -10.94 5.56
CA HIS A 120 -20.17 -11.87 6.65
C HIS A 120 -21.66 -12.17 6.85
N SER A 121 -22.54 -11.15 6.76
CA SER A 121 -23.98 -11.36 6.83
C SER A 121 -24.54 -12.20 5.67
N LEU A 122 -23.96 -12.09 4.47
CA LEU A 122 -24.32 -12.91 3.32
C LEU A 122 -23.87 -14.37 3.50
N GLN A 123 -22.65 -14.60 3.99
CA GLN A 123 -22.15 -15.94 4.30
C GLN A 123 -22.99 -16.61 5.38
N GLN A 124 -23.29 -15.91 6.48
CA GLN A 124 -24.16 -16.45 7.54
C GLN A 124 -25.54 -16.79 7.00
N ARG A 125 -26.12 -15.95 6.13
CA ARG A 125 -27.40 -16.25 5.48
C ARG A 125 -27.33 -17.52 4.63
N ALA A 126 -26.29 -17.69 3.81
CA ALA A 126 -26.12 -18.88 2.97
C ALA A 126 -26.07 -20.16 3.83
N VAL A 127 -25.30 -20.13 4.92
CA VAL A 127 -25.22 -21.24 5.87
C VAL A 127 -26.58 -21.53 6.51
N ILE A 128 -27.30 -20.50 6.98
CA ILE A 128 -28.64 -20.65 7.55
C ILE A 128 -29.60 -21.29 6.54
N GLN A 129 -29.55 -20.87 5.27
CA GLN A 129 -30.41 -21.40 4.20
C GLN A 129 -30.13 -22.89 3.95
N THR A 130 -28.86 -23.28 3.83
CA THR A 130 -28.46 -24.69 3.66
C THR A 130 -28.86 -25.55 4.86
N LEU A 131 -28.76 -25.03 6.09
CA LEU A 131 -29.18 -25.77 7.28
C LEU A 131 -30.71 -25.93 7.35
N LEU A 132 -31.48 -24.93 6.88
CA LEU A 132 -32.93 -25.03 6.76
C LEU A 132 -33.36 -26.06 5.71
N GLU A 133 -32.67 -26.11 4.57
CA GLU A 133 -32.90 -27.12 3.52
C GLU A 133 -32.64 -28.55 4.01
N LYS A 134 -31.72 -28.71 4.98
CA LYS A 134 -31.47 -29.97 5.69
C LYS A 134 -32.51 -30.28 6.79
N GLY A 135 -33.59 -29.50 6.90
CA GLY A 135 -34.67 -29.70 7.87
C GLY A 135 -34.35 -29.25 9.29
N ILE A 136 -33.24 -28.53 9.52
CA ILE A 136 -32.85 -28.09 10.86
C ILE A 136 -33.71 -26.90 11.28
N THR A 137 -34.24 -26.94 12.51
CA THR A 137 -35.08 -25.85 13.04
C THR A 137 -34.27 -24.58 13.28
N LYS A 138 -34.91 -23.40 13.10
CA LYS A 138 -34.27 -22.09 13.33
C LYS A 138 -33.68 -21.93 14.73
N THR A 139 -34.27 -22.59 15.73
CA THR A 139 -33.76 -22.60 17.12
C THR A 139 -32.47 -23.39 17.24
N ALA A 140 -32.37 -24.55 16.59
CA ALA A 140 -31.15 -25.36 16.57
C ALA A 140 -30.04 -24.66 15.76
N ILE A 141 -30.38 -24.02 14.64
CA ILE A 141 -29.43 -23.21 13.85
C ILE A 141 -28.86 -22.04 14.69
N ALA A 142 -29.72 -21.33 15.42
CA ALA A 142 -29.30 -20.24 16.30
C ALA A 142 -28.30 -20.72 17.37
N LYS A 143 -28.59 -21.88 17.99
CA LYS A 143 -27.70 -22.51 18.97
C LYS A 143 -26.36 -22.95 18.34
N GLN A 144 -26.40 -23.55 17.16
CA GLN A 144 -25.22 -24.04 16.44
C GLN A 144 -24.30 -22.91 15.97
N LEU A 145 -24.86 -21.79 15.54
CA LEU A 145 -24.11 -20.62 15.04
C LEU A 145 -23.76 -19.62 16.15
N GLY A 146 -24.18 -19.85 17.40
CA GLY A 146 -23.92 -18.96 18.52
C GLY A 146 -24.57 -17.58 18.37
N ILE A 147 -25.70 -17.48 17.69
CA ILE A 147 -26.42 -16.23 17.43
C ILE A 147 -27.84 -16.27 17.99
N SER A 148 -28.45 -15.10 18.22
CA SER A 148 -29.82 -15.06 18.70
C SER A 148 -30.81 -15.52 17.63
N ARG A 149 -31.91 -16.16 18.05
CA ARG A 149 -33.00 -16.57 17.15
C ARG A 149 -33.55 -15.37 16.37
N LYS A 150 -33.66 -14.19 17.01
CA LYS A 150 -34.05 -12.93 16.35
C LYS A 150 -33.09 -12.55 15.22
N HIS A 151 -31.79 -12.77 15.39
CA HIS A 151 -30.79 -12.50 14.36
C HIS A 151 -30.93 -13.45 13.15
N VAL A 152 -31.26 -14.73 13.38
CA VAL A 152 -31.59 -15.68 12.29
C VAL A 152 -32.77 -15.18 11.46
N HIS A 153 -33.85 -14.71 12.12
CA HIS A 153 -35.00 -14.12 11.43
C HIS A 153 -34.62 -12.84 10.65
N TYR A 154 -33.81 -11.97 11.24
CA TYR A 154 -33.32 -10.75 10.60
C TYR A 154 -32.53 -11.06 9.31
N LEU A 155 -31.56 -11.99 9.36
CA LEU A 155 -30.74 -12.36 8.20
C LEU A 155 -31.56 -12.97 7.06
N LEU A 156 -32.59 -13.76 7.37
CA LEU A 156 -33.51 -14.33 6.38
C LEU A 156 -34.43 -13.27 5.76
N ASN A 157 -34.92 -12.31 6.55
CA ASN A 157 -35.85 -11.27 6.08
C ASN A 157 -35.15 -10.15 5.30
N LYS A 158 -33.92 -9.79 5.66
CA LYS A 158 -33.10 -8.81 4.93
C LYS A 158 -32.86 -9.20 3.46
N GLY A 159 -33.01 -10.50 3.17
CA GLY A 159 -32.95 -11.04 1.83
C GLY A 159 -34.19 -10.85 0.96
N LYS A 160 -35.35 -10.58 1.57
CA LYS A 160 -36.63 -10.40 0.87
C LYS A 160 -36.88 -8.94 0.46
N GLU A 161 -36.23 -8.00 1.12
CA GLU A 161 -36.32 -6.56 0.81
C GLU A 161 -35.57 -6.19 -0.49
N GLY A 162 -34.57 -6.99 -0.90
CA GLY A 162 -33.82 -6.77 -2.15
C GLY A 162 -34.42 -7.40 -3.41
N THR A 163 -35.55 -8.11 -3.29
CA THR A 163 -36.27 -8.76 -4.40
C THR A 163 -37.59 -8.06 -4.76
N LYS A 164 -37.87 -6.89 -4.15
CA LYS A 164 -38.99 -6.01 -4.49
C LYS A 164 -38.52 -4.77 -5.24
N SER A 165 -37.74 -4.95 -6.30
CA SER A 165 -37.42 -3.91 -7.28
C SER A 165 -37.58 -4.47 -8.68
#